data_AF-A0A352XYX9-F1
#
_entry.id   AF-A0A352XYX9-F1
#
_cell.length_a   1.000
_cell.length_b   1.000
_cell.length_c   1.000
_cell.angle_alpha   90.00
_cell.angle_beta   90.00
_cell.angle_gamma   90.00
#
_symmetry.space_group_name_H-M   'P 1'
#
loop_
_entity.id
_entity.type
_entity.pdbx_description
1 polymer ?
#
loop_
_entity_poly.entity_id
_entity_poly.type
_entity_poly.pdbx_seq_one_letter_code
_entity_poly.pdbx_strand_id
1 'polypeptide(L)'
;MKQSYLYMLCGLPFAGKTTLAKELVHWLGIKRVAIDEINTERGIWNDETGMSSEDWAKTYQEAYQRIAAFLSQSESVVDDSANFTRE
;
A
#
# COMPACT_ATOMS: atom_id res chain seq x y z
N MET A 1 -1.67 26.25 1.35
CA MET A 1 -1.71 24.82 1.74
C MET A 1 -0.78 24.07 0.81
N LYS A 2 0.04 23.14 1.32
CA LYS A 2 0.92 22.33 0.48
C LYS A 2 0.06 21.26 -0.20
N GLN A 3 0.17 21.14 -1.53
CA GLN A 3 -0.54 20.10 -2.27
C GLN A 3 0.11 18.73 -1.98
N SER A 4 -0.68 17.73 -1.60
CA SER A 4 -0.26 16.32 -1.52
C SER A 4 -0.81 15.53 -2.72
N TYR A 5 -0.13 14.43 -3.03
CA TYR A 5 -0.45 13.54 -4.14
C TYR A 5 -0.50 12.08 -3.65
N LEU A 6 -1.44 11.32 -4.19
CA LEU A 6 -1.50 9.87 -4.05
C LEU A 6 -0.98 9.24 -5.34
N TYR A 7 0.07 8.42 -5.22
CA TYR A 7 0.62 7.65 -6.32
C TYR A 7 0.17 6.20 -6.20
N MET A 8 -0.77 5.76 -7.04
CA MET A 8 -1.28 4.39 -7.02
C MET A 8 -0.53 3.53 -8.03
N LEU A 9 0.13 2.47 -7.56
CA LEU A 9 0.75 1.50 -8.46
C LEU A 9 -0.25 0.39 -8.80
N CYS A 10 -0.45 0.17 -10.10
CA CYS A 10 -1.31 -0.87 -10.64
C CYS A 10 -0.48 -1.87 -11.45
N GLY A 11 -0.76 -3.16 -11.27
CA GLY A 11 -0.18 -4.21 -12.10
C GLY A 11 -0.09 -5.56 -11.40
N LEU A 12 0.13 -6.62 -12.19
CA LEU A 12 0.16 -8.00 -11.71
C LEU A 12 1.21 -8.22 -10.60
N PRO A 13 1.02 -9.20 -9.70
CA PRO A 13 2.06 -9.64 -8.79
C PRO A 13 3.40 -9.88 -9.52
N PHE A 14 4.52 -9.58 -8.86
CA PHE A 14 5.88 -9.71 -9.40
C PHE A 14 6.22 -8.84 -10.62
N ALA A 15 5.36 -7.90 -11.04
CA ALA A 15 5.64 -6.96 -12.13
C ALA A 15 6.62 -5.81 -11.79
N GLY A 16 7.34 -5.89 -10.65
CA GLY A 16 8.31 -4.86 -10.24
C GLY A 16 7.74 -3.60 -9.56
N LYS A 17 6.44 -3.58 -9.23
CA LYS A 17 5.77 -2.44 -8.55
C LYS A 17 6.47 -2.02 -7.27
N THR A 18 6.79 -2.96 -6.40
CA THR A 18 7.49 -2.68 -5.14
C THR A 18 8.86 -2.06 -5.35
N THR A 19 9.58 -2.46 -6.41
CA THR A 19 10.85 -1.83 -6.78
C THR A 19 10.64 -0.37 -7.18
N LEU A 20 9.67 -0.10 -8.05
CA LEU A 20 9.31 1.27 -8.44
C LEU A 20 8.82 2.10 -7.23
N ALA A 21 8.02 1.52 -6.34
CA ALA A 21 7.53 2.18 -5.13
C ALA A 21 8.68 2.64 -4.23
N LYS A 22 9.68 1.78 -4.02
CA LYS A 22 10.87 2.10 -3.23
C LYS A 22 11.70 3.22 -3.84
N GLU A 23 11.88 3.22 -5.16
CA GLU A 23 12.57 4.30 -5.87
C GLU A 23 11.79 5.62 -5.79
N LEU A 24 10.46 5.60 -5.94
CA LEU A 24 9.62 6.80 -5.79
C LEU A 24 9.72 7.39 -4.38
N VAL A 25 9.68 6.56 -3.34
CA VAL A 25 9.91 6.98 -1.95
C VAL A 25 11.28 7.63 -1.80
N HIS A 26 12.33 6.99 -2.34
CA HIS A 26 13.70 7.48 -2.25
C HIS A 26 13.88 8.84 -2.94
N TRP A 27 13.36 8.99 -4.16
CA TRP A 27 13.57 10.17 -5.00
C TRP A 27 12.71 11.36 -4.57
N LEU A 28 11.48 11.11 -4.12
CA LEU A 28 10.52 12.16 -3.79
C LEU A 28 10.46 12.48 -2.29
N GLY A 29 11.05 11.63 -1.43
CA GLY A 29 10.97 11.77 0.03
C GLY A 29 9.55 11.63 0.57
N ILE A 30 8.74 10.79 -0.08
CA ILE A 30 7.32 10.58 0.24
C ILE A 30 7.09 9.27 1.02
N LYS A 31 5.88 9.07 1.54
CA LYS A 31 5.53 7.86 2.30
C LYS A 31 5.17 6.70 1.37
N ARG A 32 5.15 5.49 1.89
CA ARG A 32 4.64 4.29 1.22
C ARG A 32 3.75 3.51 2.16
N VAL A 33 2.67 2.98 1.63
CA VAL A 33 1.79 2.02 2.29
C VAL A 33 1.76 0.78 1.43
N ALA A 34 2.08 -0.38 2.02
CA ALA A 34 2.12 -1.66 1.34
C ALA A 34 1.36 -2.71 2.16
N ILE A 35 0.51 -3.47 1.49
CA ILE A 35 -0.31 -4.51 2.13
C ILE A 35 0.56 -5.66 2.68
N ASP A 36 1.68 -5.96 2.04
CA ASP A 36 2.63 -6.98 2.50
C ASP A 36 3.28 -6.58 3.84
N GLU A 37 3.60 -5.30 4.03
CA GLU A 37 4.13 -4.79 5.31
C GLU A 37 3.05 -4.83 6.40
N ILE A 38 1.83 -4.40 6.08
CA ILE A 38 0.68 -4.48 7.01
C ILE A 38 0.41 -5.93 7.42
N ASN A 39 0.44 -6.87 6.48
CA ASN A 39 0.25 -8.29 6.76
C ASN A 39 1.37 -8.85 7.66
N THR A 40 2.61 -8.43 7.39
CA THR A 40 3.78 -8.79 8.21
C THR A 40 3.63 -8.26 9.64
N GLU A 41 3.23 -6.99 9.81
CA GLU A 41 2.97 -6.38 11.12
C GLU A 41 1.82 -7.08 11.88
N ARG A 42 0.78 -7.51 11.16
CA ARG A 42 -0.36 -8.22 11.73
C ARG A 42 -0.04 -9.68 12.10
N GLY A 43 1.01 -10.27 11.53
CA GLY A 43 1.43 -11.65 11.82
C GLY A 43 0.42 -12.72 11.41
N ILE A 44 -0.43 -12.44 10.42
CA ILE A 44 -1.56 -13.29 10.01
C ILE A 44 -1.35 -14.02 8.68
N TRP A 45 -0.19 -13.83 8.05
CA TRP A 45 0.13 -14.54 6.81
C TRP A 45 0.44 -16.01 7.10
N ASN A 46 -0.16 -16.91 6.32
CA ASN A 46 0.12 -18.34 6.36
C ASN A 46 0.51 -18.81 4.95
N ASP A 47 1.70 -19.40 4.80
CA ASP A 47 2.23 -19.84 3.50
C ASP A 47 1.46 -21.04 2.91
N GLU A 48 0.76 -21.83 3.73
CA GLU A 48 -0.02 -23.00 3.30
C GLU A 48 -1.45 -22.63 2.91
N THR A 49 -2.10 -21.75 3.69
CA THR A 49 -3.53 -21.45 3.54
C THR A 49 -3.81 -20.05 3.00
N GLY A 50 -2.81 -19.18 2.93
CA GLY A 50 -2.99 -17.75 2.66
C GLY A 50 -3.82 -17.06 3.75
N MET A 51 -4.54 -16.01 3.36
CA MET A 51 -5.42 -15.23 4.23
C MET A 51 -6.88 -15.34 3.76
N SER A 52 -7.81 -15.28 4.71
CA SER A 52 -9.24 -15.22 4.39
C SER A 52 -9.61 -13.90 3.71
N SER A 53 -10.73 -13.89 2.98
CA SER A 53 -11.25 -12.67 2.35
C SER A 53 -11.52 -11.56 3.37
N GLU A 54 -12.00 -11.90 4.56
CA GLU A 54 -12.24 -10.94 5.65
C GLU A 54 -10.94 -10.33 6.16
N ASP A 55 -9.87 -11.12 6.26
CA ASP A 55 -8.58 -10.61 6.71
C ASP A 55 -7.88 -9.76 5.64
N TRP A 56 -8.06 -10.09 4.36
CA TRP A 56 -7.68 -9.22 3.26
C TRP A 56 -8.44 -7.89 3.32
N ALA A 57 -9.76 -7.91 3.50
CA ALA A 57 -10.57 -6.70 3.60
C ALA A 57 -10.08 -5.78 4.74
N LYS A 58 -9.72 -6.35 5.89
CA LYS A 58 -9.10 -5.60 7.01
C LYS A 58 -7.74 -5.00 6.63
N THR A 59 -6.90 -5.72 5.88
CA THR A 59 -5.59 -5.19 5.42
C THR A 59 -5.77 -4.01 4.48
N TYR A 60 -6.70 -4.10 3.53
CA TYR A 60 -7.01 -2.99 2.64
C TYR A 60 -7.60 -1.81 3.40
N GLN A 61 -8.50 -2.05 4.37
CA GLN A 61 -9.05 -1.01 5.22
C GLN A 61 -7.95 -0.27 6.01
N GLU A 62 -7.02 -1.02 6.60
CA GLU A 62 -5.86 -0.46 7.30
C GLU A 62 -4.97 0.36 6.34
N ALA A 63 -4.72 -0.14 5.14
CA ALA A 63 -3.95 0.58 4.12
C ALA A 63 -4.62 1.93 3.78
N TYR A 64 -5.93 1.94 3.55
CA TYR A 64 -6.69 3.17 3.27
C TYR A 64 -6.67 4.15 4.44
N GLN A 65 -6.75 3.66 5.68
CA GLN A 65 -6.65 4.52 6.87
C GLN A 65 -5.27 5.17 6.98
N ARG A 66 -4.18 4.42 6.75
CA ARG A 66 -2.81 4.95 6.74
C ARG A 66 -2.61 5.98 5.62
N ILE A 67 -3.11 5.71 4.42
CA ILE A 67 -3.07 6.65 3.29
C ILE A 67 -3.82 7.95 3.64
N ALA A 68 -5.03 7.85 4.17
CA ALA A 68 -5.83 9.00 4.57
C ALA A 68 -5.12 9.83 5.66
N ALA A 69 -4.47 9.18 6.62
CA ALA A 69 -3.69 9.84 7.67
C ALA A 69 -2.55 10.68 7.09
N PHE A 70 -1.77 10.16 6.14
CA PHE A 70 -0.70 10.92 5.47
C PHE A 70 -1.24 12.09 4.65
N LEU A 71 -2.29 11.85 3.86
CA LEU A 71 -2.88 12.89 3.01
C LEU A 71 -3.48 14.04 3.84
N SER A 72 -4.11 13.74 4.99
CA SER A 72 -4.64 14.76 5.91
C SER A 72 -3.55 15.67 6.49
N GLN A 73 -2.30 15.20 6.54
CA GLN A 73 -1.12 15.93 6.99
C GLN A 73 -0.39 16.64 5.83
N SER A 74 -0.98 16.68 4.63
CA SER A 74 -0.35 17.18 3.41
C SER A 74 0.96 16.45 3.03
N GLU A 75 1.07 15.17 3.41
CA GLU A 75 2.16 14.28 3.00
C GLU A 75 1.71 13.45 1.78
N SER A 76 2.50 13.48 0.72
CA SER A 76 2.29 12.60 -0.44
C SER A 76 2.66 11.16 -0.09
N VAL A 77 2.02 10.19 -0.75
CA VAL A 77 2.17 8.77 -0.43
C VAL A 77 2.04 7.89 -1.67
N VAL A 78 2.80 6.80 -1.71
CA VAL A 78 2.66 5.70 -2.67
C VAL A 78 1.78 4.61 -2.08
N ASP A 79 0.75 4.22 -2.81
CA ASP A 79 -0.05 3.03 -2.56
C ASP A 79 0.51 1.84 -3.37
N ASP A 80 1.11 0.89 -2.64
CA ASP A 80 1.73 -0.34 -3.15
C ASP A 80 0.88 -1.56 -2.77
N SER A 81 -0.43 -1.48 -2.97
CA SER A 81 -1.41 -2.55 -2.74
C SER A 81 -1.79 -3.35 -4.01
N ALA A 82 -1.02 -3.15 -5.09
CA ALA A 82 -1.17 -3.71 -6.43
C ALA A 82 -2.37 -3.23 -7.28
N ASN A 83 -3.47 -2.77 -6.68
CA ASN A 83 -4.63 -2.18 -7.37
C ASN A 83 -5.07 -2.98 -8.61
N PHE A 84 -5.29 -4.29 -8.46
CA PHE A 84 -5.49 -5.23 -9.58
C PHE A 84 -6.97 -5.52 -9.91
N THR A 85 -7.92 -4.99 -9.13
CA THR A 85 -9.36 -5.06 -9.40
C THR A 85 -9.87 -3.68 -9.82
N ARG A 86 -10.94 -3.67 -10.62
CA ARG A 86 -11.65 -2.42 -11.01
C ARG A 86 -12.60 -1.95 -9.91
N GLU A 87 -13.04 -2.89 -9.09
CA GLU A 87 -14.03 -2.74 -8.02
C GLU A 87 -13.34 -2.86 -6.67
#